data_AF-A0A653J684-F1
#
_entry.id   AF-A0A653J684-F1
#
_cell.length_a   1.000
_cell.length_b   1.000
_cell.length_c   1.000
_cell.angle_alpha   90.00
_cell.angle_beta   90.00
_cell.angle_gamma   90.00
#
_symmetry.space_group_name_H-M   'P 1'
#
loop_
_entity.id
_entity.type
_entity.pdbx_description
1 polymer ?
#
loop_
_entity_poly.entity_id
_entity_poly.type
_entity_poly.pdbx_seq_one_letter_code
_entity_poly.pdbx_strand_id
1 'polypeptide(L)'
;MAASVDTVLKLSLAAGALLAGGGVGYYFGVFLPAQAIHETVESGTQRQAAAIDRSADIERARRAEQQQREAARERYQACVGAAQTTYSARWTAACRAQHDRQEAAYEDCADDLFSTREGCARKYPVEPEHGCALPLSISNRLVSDRDAARSQCLGEMQGGAVPDDGETWGAAAG
;
A
#
# COMPACT_ATOMS: atom_id res chain seq x y z
N MET A 1 -66.02 -70.56 34.17
CA MET A 1 -65.53 -69.17 34.17
C MET A 1 -64.04 -69.07 34.56
N ALA A 2 -63.20 -70.07 34.25
CA ALA A 2 -61.76 -70.05 34.56
C ALA A 2 -60.90 -69.61 33.35
N ALA A 3 -61.31 -69.97 32.13
CA ALA A 3 -60.57 -69.66 30.90
C ALA A 3 -60.51 -68.16 30.54
N SER A 4 -61.55 -67.40 30.89
CA SER A 4 -61.62 -65.96 30.63
C SER A 4 -60.66 -65.15 31.51
N VAL A 5 -60.40 -65.61 32.74
CA VAL A 5 -59.49 -64.93 33.69
C VAL A 5 -58.04 -65.03 33.23
N ASP A 6 -57.63 -66.21 32.77
CA ASP A 6 -56.29 -66.47 32.24
C ASP A 6 -55.97 -65.63 31.00
N THR A 7 -56.98 -65.42 30.15
CA THR A 7 -56.86 -64.66 28.90
C THR A 7 -56.66 -63.17 29.17
N VAL A 8 -57.42 -62.62 30.13
CA VAL A 8 -57.28 -61.21 30.55
C VAL A 8 -55.93 -60.97 31.21
N LEU A 9 -55.44 -61.92 32.01
CA LEU A 9 -54.13 -61.83 32.67
C LEU A 9 -52.96 -61.85 31.65
N LYS A 10 -53.05 -62.67 30.60
CA LYS A 10 -52.07 -62.67 29.50
C LYS A 10 -52.08 -61.37 28.70
N LEU A 11 -53.26 -60.81 28.46
CA LEU A 11 -53.43 -59.54 27.74
C LEU A 11 -52.83 -58.36 28.51
N SER A 12 -53.05 -58.30 29.83
CA SER A 12 -52.45 -57.25 30.67
C SER A 12 -50.94 -57.38 30.77
N LEU A 13 -50.39 -58.61 30.83
CA LEU A 13 -48.96 -58.84 30.83
C LEU A 13 -48.30 -58.42 29.50
N ALA A 14 -48.95 -58.74 28.37
CA ALA A 14 -48.50 -58.34 27.04
C ALA A 14 -48.57 -56.82 26.84
N ALA A 15 -49.64 -56.18 27.31
CA ALA A 15 -49.79 -54.72 27.28
C ALA A 15 -48.73 -54.03 28.15
N GLY A 16 -48.43 -54.58 29.33
CA GLY A 16 -47.36 -54.10 30.20
C GLY A 16 -45.98 -54.19 29.53
N ALA A 17 -45.68 -55.30 28.87
CA ALA A 17 -44.43 -55.49 28.14
C ALA A 17 -44.28 -54.51 26.96
N LEU A 18 -45.37 -54.24 26.22
CA LEU A 18 -45.37 -53.28 25.11
C LEU A 18 -45.21 -51.83 25.58
N LEU A 19 -45.85 -51.44 26.69
CA LEU A 19 -45.70 -50.11 27.25
C LEU A 19 -44.30 -49.89 27.83
N ALA A 20 -43.76 -50.89 28.53
CA ALA A 20 -42.39 -50.84 29.04
C ALA A 20 -41.35 -50.80 27.91
N GLY A 21 -41.49 -51.67 26.90
CA GLY A 21 -40.60 -51.70 25.74
C GLY A 21 -40.72 -50.45 24.87
N GLY A 22 -41.93 -49.93 24.66
CA GLY A 22 -42.19 -48.70 23.92
C GLY A 22 -41.64 -47.46 24.63
N GLY A 23 -41.77 -47.38 25.95
CA GLY A 23 -41.20 -46.29 26.74
C GLY A 23 -39.67 -46.26 26.69
N VAL A 24 -39.02 -47.41 26.85
CA VAL A 24 -37.56 -47.53 26.73
C VAL A 24 -37.12 -47.25 25.29
N GLY A 25 -37.79 -47.82 24.29
CA GLY A 25 -37.49 -47.58 22.88
C GLY A 25 -37.65 -46.11 22.46
N TYR A 26 -38.68 -45.42 22.96
CA TYR A 26 -38.87 -43.98 22.73
C TYR A 26 -37.78 -43.14 23.40
N TYR A 27 -37.44 -43.48 24.66
CA TYR A 27 -36.40 -42.79 25.39
C TYR A 27 -35.03 -42.91 24.69
N PHE A 28 -34.64 -44.12 24.28
CA PHE A 28 -33.36 -44.33 23.63
C PHE A 28 -33.34 -43.94 22.14
N GLY A 29 -34.44 -44.10 21.42
CA GLY A 29 -34.53 -43.87 19.98
C GLY A 29 -34.88 -42.44 19.57
N VAL A 30 -35.56 -41.66 20.43
CA VAL A 30 -36.01 -40.30 20.12
C VAL A 30 -35.43 -39.27 21.08
N PHE A 31 -35.43 -39.54 22.39
CA PHE A 31 -35.05 -38.55 23.38
C PHE A 31 -33.52 -38.36 23.49
N LEU A 32 -32.74 -39.45 23.52
CA LEU A 32 -31.27 -39.38 23.52
C LEU A 32 -30.67 -38.70 22.28
N PRO A 33 -31.07 -39.03 21.03
CA PRO A 33 -30.49 -38.36 19.86
C PRO A 33 -30.88 -36.88 19.78
N ALA A 34 -32.05 -36.47 20.29
CA ALA A 34 -32.42 -35.05 20.33
C ALA A 34 -31.43 -34.21 21.15
N GLN A 35 -30.96 -34.71 22.29
CA GLN A 35 -29.97 -33.99 23.11
C GLN A 35 -28.58 -33.94 22.47
N ALA A 36 -28.14 -35.05 21.85
CA ALA A 36 -26.87 -35.10 21.13
C ALA A 36 -26.84 -34.17 19.90
N ILE A 37 -27.98 -33.95 19.24
CA ILE A 37 -28.10 -33.00 18.14
C ILE A 37 -27.95 -31.55 18.62
N HIS A 38 -28.49 -31.19 19.79
CA HIS A 38 -28.36 -29.83 20.32
C HIS A 38 -26.90 -29.46 20.62
N GLU A 39 -26.14 -30.33 21.31
CA GLU A 39 -24.71 -30.09 21.58
C GLU A 39 -23.85 -30.04 20.31
N THR A 40 -24.15 -30.88 19.32
CA THR A 40 -23.39 -30.89 18.06
C THR A 40 -23.68 -29.66 17.19
N VAL A 41 -24.91 -29.14 17.22
CA VAL A 41 -25.28 -27.90 16.52
C VAL A 41 -24.68 -26.67 17.21
N GLU A 42 -24.69 -26.60 18.54
CA GLU A 42 -24.06 -25.49 19.27
C GLU A 42 -22.53 -25.47 19.09
N SER A 43 -21.87 -26.61 19.25
CA SER A 43 -20.42 -26.70 19.00
C SER A 43 -20.05 -26.48 17.53
N GLY A 44 -20.91 -26.89 16.59
CA GLY A 44 -20.78 -26.62 15.16
C GLY A 44 -20.87 -25.13 14.84
N THR A 45 -21.90 -24.45 15.35
CA THR A 45 -22.09 -23.00 15.14
C THR A 45 -20.99 -22.17 15.80
N GLN A 46 -20.51 -22.55 16.98
CA GLN A 46 -19.40 -21.87 17.65
C GLN A 46 -18.07 -22.03 16.87
N ARG A 47 -17.78 -23.21 16.32
CA ARG A 47 -16.63 -23.44 15.43
C ARG A 47 -16.74 -22.64 14.14
N GLN A 48 -17.94 -22.52 13.58
CA GLN A 48 -18.19 -21.74 12.36
C GLN A 48 -18.00 -20.24 12.63
N ALA A 49 -18.51 -19.71 13.74
CA ALA A 49 -18.30 -18.34 14.17
C ALA A 49 -16.81 -18.03 14.38
N ALA A 50 -16.07 -18.91 15.07
CA ALA A 50 -14.63 -18.77 15.27
C ALA A 50 -13.79 -18.90 13.98
N ALA A 51 -14.31 -19.59 12.95
CA ALA A 51 -13.68 -19.66 11.63
C ALA A 51 -13.94 -18.38 10.82
N ILE A 52 -15.16 -17.83 10.88
CA ILE A 52 -15.52 -16.56 10.24
C ILE A 52 -14.70 -15.41 10.86
N ASP A 53 -14.61 -15.34 12.18
CA ASP A 53 -13.85 -14.30 12.87
C ASP A 53 -12.36 -14.33 12.49
N ARG A 54 -11.74 -15.53 12.50
CA ARG A 54 -10.38 -15.72 12.00
C ARG A 54 -10.21 -15.31 10.53
N SER A 55 -11.18 -15.61 9.68
CA SER A 55 -11.12 -15.19 8.27
C SER A 55 -11.21 -13.67 8.12
N ALA A 56 -12.04 -13.01 8.93
CA ALA A 56 -12.17 -11.56 8.95
C ALA A 56 -10.87 -10.88 9.43
N ASP A 57 -10.21 -11.43 10.44
CA ASP A 57 -8.92 -10.92 10.92
C ASP A 57 -7.80 -11.08 9.90
N ILE A 58 -7.74 -12.22 9.20
CA ILE A 58 -6.79 -12.44 8.10
C ILE A 58 -7.04 -11.44 6.97
N GLU A 59 -8.29 -11.18 6.61
CA GLU A 59 -8.63 -10.17 5.60
C GLU A 59 -8.25 -8.75 6.05
N ARG A 60 -8.52 -8.38 7.31
CA ARG A 60 -8.11 -7.09 7.86
C ARG A 60 -6.60 -6.92 7.82
N ALA A 61 -5.84 -7.94 8.24
CA ALA A 61 -4.38 -7.94 8.19
C ALA A 61 -3.86 -7.79 6.75
N ARG A 62 -4.45 -8.51 5.78
CA ARG A 62 -4.10 -8.37 4.36
C ARG A 62 -4.38 -6.98 3.82
N ARG A 63 -5.54 -6.40 4.15
CA ARG A 63 -5.89 -5.04 3.72
C ARG A 63 -4.95 -4.00 4.34
N ALA A 64 -4.62 -4.14 5.61
CA ALA A 64 -3.66 -3.26 6.29
C ALA A 64 -2.27 -3.36 5.65
N GLU A 65 -1.80 -4.57 5.32
CA GLU A 65 -0.53 -4.77 4.63
C GLU A 65 -0.53 -4.17 3.21
N GLN A 66 -1.63 -4.34 2.47
CA GLN A 66 -1.79 -3.71 1.15
C GLN A 66 -1.76 -2.18 1.25
N GLN A 67 -2.50 -1.59 2.18
CA GLN A 67 -2.51 -0.15 2.41
C GLN A 67 -1.12 0.39 2.79
N GLN A 68 -0.36 -0.34 3.62
CA GLN A 68 1.01 0.05 3.95
C GLN A 68 1.93 0.00 2.73
N ARG A 69 1.82 -1.05 1.90
CA ARG A 69 2.59 -1.17 0.66
C ARG A 69 2.23 -0.08 -0.35
N GLU A 70 0.96 0.27 -0.46
CA GLU A 70 0.48 1.36 -1.31
C GLU A 70 0.99 2.71 -0.82
N ALA A 71 0.83 3.02 0.46
CA ALA A 71 1.36 4.24 1.07
C ALA A 71 2.88 4.37 0.90
N ALA A 72 3.63 3.27 1.04
CA ALA A 72 5.08 3.27 0.79
C ALA A 72 5.42 3.58 -0.67
N ARG A 73 4.65 3.03 -1.63
CA ARG A 73 4.82 3.32 -3.06
C ARG A 73 4.50 4.78 -3.38
N GLU A 74 3.42 5.32 -2.82
CA GLU A 74 3.03 6.72 -3.02
C GLU A 74 4.11 7.67 -2.50
N ARG A 75 4.64 7.42 -1.28
CA ARG A 75 5.76 8.21 -0.72
C ARG A 75 6.99 8.18 -1.61
N TYR A 76 7.36 6.99 -2.11
CA TYR A 76 8.48 6.85 -3.04
C TYR A 76 8.25 7.64 -4.34
N GLN A 77 7.06 7.53 -4.93
CA GLN A 77 6.71 8.26 -6.15
C GLN A 77 6.74 9.78 -5.93
N ALA A 78 6.23 10.26 -4.78
CA ALA A 78 6.27 11.67 -4.41
C ALA A 78 7.73 12.16 -4.26
N CYS A 79 8.58 11.40 -3.57
CA CYS A 79 9.99 11.73 -3.40
C CYS A 79 10.74 11.82 -4.73
N VAL A 80 10.58 10.81 -5.61
CA VAL A 80 11.22 10.83 -6.94
C VAL A 80 10.65 11.95 -7.82
N GLY A 81 9.34 12.22 -7.73
CA GLY A 81 8.69 13.32 -8.43
C GLY A 81 9.23 14.69 -8.00
N ALA A 82 9.44 14.89 -6.69
CA ALA A 82 10.06 16.09 -6.14
C ALA A 82 11.50 16.24 -6.64
N ALA A 83 12.32 15.17 -6.58
CA ALA A 83 13.68 15.17 -7.09
C ALA A 83 13.75 15.52 -8.59
N GLN A 84 12.84 14.98 -9.40
CA GLN A 84 12.76 15.29 -10.83
C GLN A 84 12.35 16.75 -11.08
N THR A 85 11.43 17.29 -10.28
CA THR A 85 11.01 18.70 -10.36
C THR A 85 12.14 19.64 -9.96
N THR A 86 12.89 19.32 -8.91
CA THR A 86 14.07 20.07 -8.50
C THR A 86 15.14 20.03 -9.59
N TYR A 87 15.38 18.87 -10.21
CA TYR A 87 16.31 18.72 -11.32
C TYR A 87 15.94 19.64 -12.50
N SER A 88 14.68 19.61 -12.95
CA SER A 88 14.25 20.45 -14.08
C SER A 88 14.30 21.94 -13.76
N ALA A 89 13.94 22.33 -12.54
CA ALA A 89 14.05 23.71 -12.07
C ALA A 89 15.51 24.19 -12.05
N ARG A 90 16.43 23.37 -11.51
CA ARG A 90 17.87 23.67 -11.49
C ARG A 90 18.47 23.74 -12.89
N TRP A 91 18.07 22.82 -13.77
CA TRP A 91 18.48 22.86 -15.18
C TRP A 91 18.07 24.17 -15.85
N THR A 92 16.81 24.56 -15.66
CA THR A 92 16.26 25.80 -16.22
C THR A 92 16.92 27.04 -15.64
N ALA A 93 17.21 27.04 -14.34
CA ALA A 93 17.96 28.12 -13.69
C ALA A 93 19.40 28.24 -14.23
N ALA A 94 20.08 27.10 -14.45
CA ALA A 94 21.40 27.10 -15.04
C ALA A 94 21.39 27.61 -16.49
N CYS A 95 20.36 27.26 -17.27
CA CYS A 95 20.21 27.77 -18.63
C CYS A 95 20.04 29.28 -18.67
N ARG A 96 19.15 29.83 -17.84
CA ARG A 96 18.98 31.29 -17.72
C ARG A 96 20.28 31.97 -17.32
N ALA A 97 20.98 31.45 -16.31
CA ALA A 97 22.25 32.01 -15.89
C ALA A 97 23.35 31.95 -16.98
N GLN A 98 23.29 30.97 -17.89
CA GLN A 98 24.18 30.90 -19.05
C GLN A 98 23.79 31.92 -20.12
N HIS A 99 22.49 32.03 -20.42
CA HIS A 99 21.96 33.06 -21.32
C HIS A 99 22.39 34.45 -20.86
N ASP A 100 22.11 34.82 -19.61
CA ASP A 100 22.43 36.14 -19.05
C ASP A 100 23.93 36.46 -19.17
N ARG A 101 24.80 35.46 -18.98
CA ARG A 101 26.26 35.62 -19.16
C ARG A 101 26.66 35.82 -20.62
N GLN A 102 26.02 35.10 -21.54
CA GLN A 102 26.31 35.22 -22.97
C GLN A 102 25.78 36.54 -23.53
N GLU A 103 24.62 36.98 -23.06
CA GLU A 103 24.04 38.28 -23.40
C GLU A 103 24.93 39.41 -22.89
N ALA A 104 25.32 39.39 -21.61
CA ALA A 104 26.26 40.38 -21.08
C ALA A 104 27.61 40.38 -21.83
N ALA A 105 28.16 39.21 -22.15
CA ALA A 105 29.40 39.11 -22.92
C ALA A 105 29.25 39.59 -24.38
N TYR A 106 28.06 39.43 -24.96
CA TYR A 106 27.72 39.95 -26.26
C TYR A 106 27.60 41.48 -26.23
N GLU A 107 26.91 42.04 -25.23
CA GLU A 107 26.78 43.49 -25.04
C GLU A 107 28.15 44.15 -24.82
N ASP A 108 28.95 43.62 -23.90
CA ASP A 108 30.33 44.10 -23.65
C ASP A 108 31.18 44.06 -24.93
N CYS A 109 31.00 43.04 -25.76
CA CYS A 109 31.69 42.93 -27.04
C CYS A 109 31.13 43.93 -28.06
N ALA A 110 29.83 44.15 -28.11
CA ALA A 110 29.18 45.02 -29.09
C ALA A 110 29.43 46.51 -28.80
N ASP A 111 29.72 46.86 -27.55
CA ASP A 111 30.04 48.21 -27.09
C ASP A 111 31.52 48.59 -27.30
N ASP A 112 32.39 47.62 -27.61
CA ASP A 112 33.80 47.89 -27.96
C ASP A 112 33.90 48.55 -29.35
N LEU A 113 34.74 49.58 -29.46
CA LEU A 113 34.82 50.44 -30.64
C LEU A 113 35.41 49.72 -31.87
N PHE A 114 36.09 48.60 -31.64
CA PHE A 114 36.84 47.85 -32.65
C PHE A 114 36.16 46.57 -33.12
N SER A 115 35.02 46.22 -32.54
CA SER A 115 34.27 45.00 -32.82
C SER A 115 33.05 45.28 -33.70
N THR A 116 32.64 44.27 -34.47
CA THR A 116 31.41 44.30 -35.25
C THR A 116 30.36 43.44 -34.56
N ARG A 117 29.08 43.83 -34.62
CA ARG A 117 27.97 43.04 -34.05
C ARG A 117 27.95 41.60 -34.57
N GLU A 118 28.22 41.39 -35.86
CA GLU A 118 28.33 40.04 -36.45
C GLU A 118 29.55 39.25 -35.97
N GLY A 119 30.64 39.91 -35.59
CA GLY A 119 31.80 39.28 -34.98
C GLY A 119 31.52 38.84 -33.55
N CYS A 120 30.85 39.70 -32.78
CA CYS A 120 30.44 39.41 -31.41
C CYS A 120 29.38 38.31 -31.34
N ALA A 121 28.38 38.33 -32.23
CA ALA A 121 27.36 37.27 -32.30
C ALA A 121 27.96 35.89 -32.66
N ARG A 122 29.03 35.86 -33.47
CA ARG A 122 29.78 34.62 -33.76
C ARG A 122 30.60 34.12 -32.57
N LYS A 123 31.14 35.05 -31.76
CA LYS A 123 31.98 34.73 -30.61
C LYS A 123 31.15 34.31 -29.39
N TYR A 124 29.99 34.94 -29.20
CA TYR A 124 29.05 34.71 -28.11
C TYR A 124 27.66 34.44 -28.69
N PRO A 125 27.43 33.23 -29.23
CA PRO A 125 26.10 32.85 -29.68
C PRO A 125 25.19 32.70 -28.46
N VAL A 126 24.27 33.64 -28.25
CA VAL A 126 23.31 33.60 -27.15
C VAL A 126 22.36 32.42 -27.34
N GLU A 127 22.50 31.42 -26.48
CA GLU A 127 21.63 30.25 -26.43
C GLU A 127 20.28 30.58 -25.79
N PRO A 128 19.19 29.87 -26.14
CA PRO A 128 17.88 30.10 -25.57
C PRO A 128 17.84 29.83 -24.05
N GLU A 129 16.99 30.58 -23.33
CA GLU A 129 16.80 30.46 -21.87
C GLU A 129 16.31 29.08 -21.41
N HIS A 130 15.73 28.29 -22.32
CA HIS A 130 15.13 26.99 -22.05
C HIS A 130 15.69 25.93 -22.98
N GLY A 131 15.86 24.70 -22.47
CA GLY A 131 16.36 23.58 -23.26
C GLY A 131 17.80 23.78 -23.77
N CYS A 132 18.57 24.64 -23.11
CA CYS A 132 19.95 24.95 -23.48
C CYS A 132 20.90 23.75 -23.32
N ALA A 133 22.02 23.80 -24.02
CA ALA A 133 23.10 22.84 -23.86
C ALA A 133 24.05 23.32 -22.74
N LEU A 134 23.81 22.84 -21.52
CA LEU A 134 24.67 23.14 -20.38
C LEU A 134 26.07 22.51 -20.55
N PRO A 135 27.14 23.19 -20.09
CA PRO A 135 28.48 22.61 -20.01
C PRO A 135 28.48 21.26 -19.31
N LEU A 136 29.30 20.32 -19.79
CA LEU A 136 29.37 18.95 -19.28
C LEU A 136 29.56 18.88 -17.76
N SER A 137 30.33 19.80 -17.18
CA SER A 137 30.55 19.86 -15.73
C SER A 137 29.27 20.14 -14.93
N ILE A 138 28.44 21.07 -15.40
CA ILE A 138 27.16 21.43 -14.77
C ILE A 138 26.15 20.32 -15.01
N SER A 139 26.02 19.86 -16.25
CA SER A 139 25.11 18.77 -16.64
C SER A 139 25.36 17.51 -15.82
N ASN A 140 26.62 17.07 -15.70
CA ASN A 140 26.97 15.88 -14.94
C ASN A 140 26.70 16.06 -13.44
N ARG A 141 26.94 17.24 -12.88
CA ARG A 141 26.60 17.53 -11.48
C ARG A 141 25.09 17.43 -11.25
N LEU A 142 24.28 18.08 -12.10
CA LEU A 142 22.82 18.04 -11.96
C LEU A 142 22.25 16.63 -12.10
N VAL A 143 22.80 15.84 -13.03
CA VAL A 143 22.44 14.43 -13.19
C VAL A 143 22.84 13.61 -11.96
N SER A 144 24.06 13.81 -11.46
CA SER A 144 24.54 13.15 -10.23
C SER A 144 23.68 13.49 -9.02
N ASP A 145 23.29 14.76 -8.85
CA ASP A 145 22.42 15.22 -7.76
C ASP A 145 21.04 14.55 -7.83
N ARG A 146 20.46 14.45 -9.04
CA ARG A 146 19.19 13.75 -9.26
C ARG A 146 19.29 12.27 -8.90
N ASP A 147 20.37 11.61 -9.32
CA ASP A 147 20.57 10.18 -9.08
C ASP A 147 20.84 9.91 -7.59
N ALA A 148 21.56 10.79 -6.92
CA ALA A 148 21.74 10.77 -5.46
C ALA A 148 20.39 10.91 -4.73
N ALA A 149 19.58 11.91 -5.09
CA ALA A 149 18.25 12.11 -4.50
C ALA A 149 17.33 10.89 -4.73
N ARG A 150 17.37 10.28 -5.92
CA ARG A 150 16.61 9.05 -6.20
C ARG A 150 17.08 7.87 -5.34
N SER A 151 18.39 7.73 -5.14
CA SER A 151 18.95 6.69 -4.27
C SER A 151 18.54 6.88 -2.81
N GLN A 152 18.46 8.12 -2.34
CA GLN A 152 17.95 8.47 -1.02
C GLN A 152 16.48 8.09 -0.87
N CYS A 153 15.62 8.43 -1.85
CA CYS A 153 14.21 8.02 -1.85
C CYS A 153 14.03 6.49 -1.77
N LEU A 154 14.89 5.72 -2.44
CA LEU A 154 14.88 4.26 -2.35
C LEU A 154 15.29 3.77 -0.96
N GLY A 155 16.28 4.41 -0.35
CA GLY A 155 16.72 4.13 1.02
C GLY A 155 15.62 4.40 2.05
N GLU A 156 14.92 5.53 1.94
CA GLU A 156 13.81 5.88 2.84
C GLU A 156 12.63 4.90 2.74
N MET A 157 12.30 4.46 1.51
CA MET A 157 11.26 3.44 1.29
C MET A 157 11.62 2.08 1.90
N GLN A 158 12.90 1.67 1.86
CA GLN A 158 13.37 0.39 2.41
C GLN A 158 13.62 0.46 3.92
N GLY A 159 14.03 1.62 4.43
CA GLY A 159 14.37 1.84 5.83
C GLY A 159 13.20 2.26 6.73
N GLY A 160 12.02 2.54 6.16
CA GLY A 160 10.83 2.92 6.92
C GLY A 160 10.94 4.28 7.62
N ALA A 161 11.90 5.12 7.20
CA ALA A 161 12.05 6.47 7.74
C ALA A 161 10.82 7.30 7.34
N VAL A 162 10.04 7.72 8.33
CA VAL A 162 9.05 8.78 8.18
C VAL A 162 9.84 10.05 7.88
N PRO A 163 9.52 10.81 6.81
CA PRO A 163 10.17 12.10 6.61
C PRO A 163 9.82 12.98 7.80
N ASP A 164 10.84 13.42 8.52
CA ASP A 164 10.74 14.48 9.51
C ASP A 164 10.26 15.73 8.78
N ASP A 165 9.06 16.16 9.11
CA ASP A 165 8.42 17.40 8.71
C ASP A 165 9.12 18.59 9.40
N GLY A 166 10.44 18.70 9.24
CA GLY A 166 11.25 19.58 10.09
C GLY A 166 12.45 20.26 9.44
N GLU A 167 13.05 19.73 8.37
CA GLU A 167 14.23 20.37 7.76
C GLU A 167 13.94 20.99 6.40
N THR A 168 13.69 22.30 6.49
CA THR A 168 13.76 23.28 5.43
C THR A 168 15.05 23.13 4.61
N TRP A 169 14.98 22.49 3.45
CA TRP A 169 16.02 22.55 2.40
C TRP A 169 16.05 23.94 1.70
N GLY A 170 16.02 25.01 2.51
CA GLY A 170 16.00 26.41 2.09
C GLY A 170 17.23 27.21 2.52
N ALA A 171 18.25 26.61 3.16
CA ALA A 171 19.39 27.36 3.69
C ALA A 171 20.75 26.78 3.27
N ALA A 172 21.07 26.90 1.98
CA ALA A 172 22.46 26.84 1.51
C ALA A 172 22.62 27.62 0.20
N ALA A 173 22.33 28.91 0.25
CA ALA A 173 22.78 29.89 -0.73
C ALA A 173 22.96 31.23 -0.01
N GLY A 174 24.07 31.33 0.72
CA GLY A 174 24.67 32.58 1.20
C GLY A 174 26.07 32.67 0.62
#